data_AF-A0A7C7EJI9-F1
#
_entry.id   AF-A0A7C7EJI9-F1
#
_cell.length_a   1.000
_cell.length_b   1.000
_cell.length_c   1.000
_cell.angle_alpha   90.00
_cell.angle_beta   90.00
_cell.angle_gamma   90.00
#
_symmetry.space_group_name_H-M   'P 1'
#
loop_
_entity.id
_entity.type
_entity.pdbx_description
1 polymer ?
#
loop_
_entity_poly.entity_id
_entity_poly.type
_entity_poly.pdbx_seq_one_letter_code
_entity_poly.pdbx_strand_id
1 'polypeptide(L)'
;VSQIAPFIYFDRDAYIVANQDDGKLYWIIEGFTLSDRFPYSQPTNLLFGDWDINYIRNSVKAVVDAYDGTTNFYIADEKDPVIKVYNKIFSDLFKPISDMPEGLKKHVRYSRTFFDVQSDIYRLYHIENPTVFFGREDYWDLANEKYMGGGEGPAGSTYLMFKLPGEEGVEFLLTNQYTPQNKDNMIALLAARNDGENYGELVLYEFPKTKVVSGPNMIETKIDQDTSISSQLTLWSQMGSDVLRGNTIVIPLEESLIYVEPIYLKSDTDSNFPEMKMVVVSHGEKIVMEPTLDVAIEKLFGMSRQKPSEPDGEYEDDDINDLIIKANEAYYDATRASQEGNWAEYGRKLAELERILNQLSTMIQEKGEEAQN
;
A
#
# COMPACT_ATOMS: atom_id res chain seq x y z
N VAL A 1 19.31 15.12 15.50
CA VAL A 1 20.03 14.87 14.22
C VAL A 1 20.50 16.16 13.53
N SER A 2 19.65 17.15 13.29
CA SER A 2 20.03 18.39 12.56
C SER A 2 21.11 19.24 13.25
N GLN A 3 21.26 19.13 14.57
CA GLN A 3 22.38 19.77 15.28
C GLN A 3 23.73 19.07 15.02
N ILE A 4 23.70 17.76 14.74
CA ILE A 4 24.91 16.94 14.51
C ILE A 4 25.39 17.11 13.05
N ALA A 5 24.45 17.08 12.10
CA ALA A 5 24.73 17.20 10.66
C ALA A 5 23.87 18.32 10.03
N PRO A 6 24.14 19.61 10.34
CA PRO A 6 23.29 20.74 9.91
C PRO A 6 23.30 21.02 8.41
N PHE A 7 24.19 20.37 7.67
CA PHE A 7 24.34 20.46 6.22
C PHE A 7 23.54 19.39 5.45
N ILE A 8 22.89 18.47 6.19
CA ILE A 8 21.90 17.52 5.66
C ILE A 8 20.52 18.03 6.02
N TYR A 9 19.63 18.07 5.04
CA TYR A 9 18.22 18.33 5.30
C TYR A 9 17.57 17.04 5.80
N PHE A 10 16.97 17.07 6.99
CA PHE A 10 16.26 15.91 7.52
C PHE A 10 14.76 16.09 7.37
N ASP A 11 14.11 15.02 6.92
CA ASP A 11 12.67 14.93 6.83
C ASP A 11 12.01 15.13 8.21
N ARG A 12 10.80 15.66 8.20
CA ARG A 12 9.98 15.82 9.40
C ARG A 12 9.22 14.54 9.76
N ASP A 13 8.98 13.67 8.78
CA ASP A 13 8.27 12.40 8.98
C ASP A 13 9.23 11.25 9.36
N ALA A 14 9.68 11.27 10.61
CA ALA A 14 10.45 10.16 11.19
C ALA A 14 9.54 8.94 11.42
N TYR A 15 10.02 7.74 11.12
CA TYR A 15 9.29 6.49 11.37
C TYR A 15 10.01 5.62 12.39
N ILE A 16 9.23 4.94 13.23
CA ILE A 16 9.76 4.04 14.26
C ILE A 16 9.78 2.61 13.73
N VAL A 17 10.86 1.89 14.03
CA VAL A 17 11.05 0.49 13.66
C VAL A 17 11.41 -0.33 14.90
N ALA A 18 10.89 -1.55 14.96
CA ALA A 18 11.31 -2.55 15.93
C ALA A 18 12.41 -3.40 15.28
N ASN A 19 13.65 -3.25 15.77
CA ASN A 19 14.76 -4.03 15.28
C ASN A 19 14.64 -5.47 15.79
N GLN A 20 14.49 -6.45 14.89
CA GLN A 20 14.32 -7.84 15.29
C GLN A 20 15.61 -8.47 15.85
N ASP A 21 16.77 -7.89 15.56
CA ASP A 21 18.05 -8.43 15.99
C ASP A 21 18.31 -8.23 17.50
N ASP A 22 17.84 -7.12 18.08
CA ASP A 22 18.05 -6.76 19.49
C ASP A 22 16.77 -6.40 20.26
N GLY A 23 15.62 -6.38 19.60
CA GLY A 23 14.31 -6.08 20.18
C GLY A 23 14.09 -4.61 20.55
N LYS A 24 15.02 -3.70 20.19
CA LYS A 24 14.91 -2.27 20.51
C LYS A 24 14.13 -1.49 19.46
N LEU A 25 13.68 -0.31 19.86
CA LEU A 25 13.02 0.64 18.98
C LEU A 25 14.03 1.68 18.47
N TYR A 26 13.95 1.97 17.17
CA TYR A 26 14.79 2.96 16.50
C TYR A 26 13.92 3.91 15.69
N TRP A 27 14.25 5.19 15.71
CA TRP A 27 13.74 6.16 14.75
C TRP A 27 14.64 6.16 13.52
N ILE A 28 14.05 6.01 12.34
CA ILE A 28 14.72 6.24 11.06
C ILE A 28 14.21 7.56 10.49
N ILE A 29 15.14 8.42 10.10
CA ILE A 29 14.88 9.75 9.57
C ILE A 29 15.56 9.86 8.21
N GLU A 30 14.78 10.26 7.21
CA GLU A 30 15.25 10.49 5.86
C GLU A 30 16.12 11.74 5.79
N GLY A 31 17.28 11.65 5.13
CA GLY A 31 18.25 12.72 5.02
C GLY A 31 18.58 13.02 3.55
N PHE A 32 18.60 14.30 3.21
CA PHE A 32 18.77 14.76 1.84
C PHE A 32 19.93 15.73 1.70
N THR A 33 20.66 15.58 0.60
CA THR A 33 21.50 16.66 0.08
C THR A 33 20.72 17.48 -0.93
N LEU A 34 20.77 18.79 -0.78
CA LEU A 34 19.99 19.73 -1.58
C LEU A 34 20.88 20.81 -2.19
N SER A 35 20.47 21.33 -3.35
CA SER A 35 21.07 22.54 -3.93
C SER A 35 20.08 23.27 -4.84
N ASP A 36 20.26 24.58 -4.94
CA ASP A 36 19.60 25.50 -5.87
C ASP A 36 20.50 25.85 -7.08
N ARG A 37 21.72 25.28 -7.14
CA ARG A 37 22.78 25.68 -8.08
C ARG A 37 23.17 24.58 -9.06
N PHE A 38 22.38 23.51 -9.18
CA PHE A 38 22.71 22.44 -10.10
C PHE A 38 22.40 22.87 -11.55
N PRO A 39 23.40 22.91 -12.44
CA PRO A 39 23.25 23.49 -13.76
C PRO A 39 22.28 22.66 -14.62
N TYR A 40 21.52 23.35 -15.47
CA TYR A 40 20.58 22.74 -16.44
C TYR A 40 19.51 21.83 -15.81
N SER A 41 19.16 22.06 -14.53
CA SER A 41 18.09 21.35 -13.84
C SER A 41 16.89 22.24 -13.59
N GLN A 42 15.69 21.64 -13.63
CA GLN A 42 14.42 22.32 -13.38
C GLN A 42 14.29 22.67 -11.90
N PRO A 43 14.09 23.95 -11.54
CA PRO A 43 13.76 24.33 -10.17
C PRO A 43 12.36 23.86 -9.78
N THR A 44 12.20 23.50 -8.50
CA THR A 44 10.93 23.19 -7.85
C THR A 44 10.93 23.74 -6.43
N ASN A 45 9.78 24.26 -5.99
CA ASN A 45 9.55 24.73 -4.62
C ASN A 45 8.69 23.77 -3.79
N LEU A 46 8.43 22.56 -4.28
CA LEU A 46 7.51 21.59 -3.66
C LEU A 46 7.78 21.36 -2.17
N LEU A 47 9.06 21.36 -1.76
CA LEU A 47 9.47 21.07 -0.38
C LEU A 47 9.57 22.28 0.53
N PHE A 48 9.78 23.49 -0.02
CA PHE A 48 10.23 24.64 0.76
C PHE A 48 9.44 25.92 0.54
N GLY A 49 8.40 25.91 -0.31
CA GLY A 49 7.50 27.05 -0.54
C GLY A 49 8.20 28.25 -1.21
N ASP A 50 9.04 28.94 -0.44
CA ASP A 50 9.78 30.14 -0.83
C ASP A 50 11.22 29.86 -1.31
N TRP A 51 11.73 28.63 -1.14
CA TRP A 51 13.08 28.25 -1.60
C TRP A 51 13.01 27.24 -2.74
N ASP A 52 13.41 27.69 -3.93
CA ASP A 52 13.57 26.82 -5.09
C ASP A 52 14.83 25.98 -4.98
N ILE A 53 14.68 24.65 -5.06
CA ILE A 53 15.79 23.73 -5.25
C ILE A 53 15.74 23.15 -6.65
N ASN A 54 16.90 22.79 -7.20
CA ASN A 54 17.01 22.09 -8.50
C ASN A 54 17.89 20.84 -8.38
N TYR A 55 18.21 20.42 -7.16
CA TYR A 55 18.93 19.21 -6.85
C TYR A 55 18.44 18.64 -5.53
N ILE A 56 18.12 17.35 -5.55
CA ILE A 56 17.78 16.57 -4.38
C ILE A 56 18.28 15.14 -4.56
N ARG A 57 18.86 14.58 -3.49
CA ARG A 57 19.16 13.15 -3.35
C ARG A 57 18.81 12.72 -1.94
N ASN A 58 18.15 11.57 -1.80
CA ASN A 58 17.93 10.92 -0.51
C ASN A 58 19.20 10.18 -0.06
N SER A 59 20.23 10.96 0.28
CA SER A 59 21.60 10.46 0.40
C SER A 59 21.89 9.80 1.75
N VAL A 60 21.12 10.08 2.80
CA VAL A 60 21.44 9.65 4.17
C VAL A 60 20.20 9.08 4.85
N LYS A 61 20.37 7.99 5.61
CA LYS A 61 19.41 7.55 6.64
C LYS A 61 20.02 7.82 8.00
N ALA A 62 19.37 8.63 8.83
CA ALA A 62 19.75 8.78 10.23
C ALA A 62 18.95 7.79 11.08
N VAL A 63 19.65 7.00 11.90
CA VAL A 63 19.06 6.02 12.80
C VAL A 63 19.35 6.47 14.23
N VAL A 64 18.29 6.63 15.03
CA VAL A 64 18.38 7.09 16.43
C VAL A 64 17.80 6.01 17.33
N ASP A 65 18.58 5.49 18.28
CA ASP A 65 18.08 4.60 19.33
C ASP A 65 17.03 5.35 20.15
N ALA A 66 15.81 4.82 20.20
CA ALA A 66 14.68 5.50 20.84
C ALA A 66 14.80 5.57 22.37
N TYR A 67 15.70 4.76 22.96
CA TYR A 67 15.91 4.72 24.40
C TYR A 67 16.99 5.70 24.86
N ASP A 68 18.18 5.66 24.25
CA ASP A 68 19.34 6.45 24.70
C ASP A 68 19.74 7.60 23.76
N GLY A 69 19.13 7.70 22.57
CA GLY A 69 19.40 8.76 21.61
C GLY A 69 20.68 8.57 20.80
N THR A 70 21.37 7.43 20.93
CA THR A 70 22.55 7.11 20.11
C THR A 70 22.19 7.23 18.64
N THR A 71 22.94 8.07 17.91
CA THR A 71 22.62 8.44 16.53
C THR A 71 23.70 7.92 15.58
N ASN A 72 23.28 7.25 14.52
CA ASN A 72 24.14 6.81 13.42
C ASN A 72 23.63 7.38 12.09
N PHE A 73 24.54 7.74 11.19
CA PHE A 73 24.21 8.22 9.85
C PHE A 73 24.75 7.23 8.81
N TYR A 74 23.88 6.71 7.95
CA TYR A 74 24.23 5.78 6.89
C TYR A 74 24.06 6.43 5.52
N ILE A 75 25.05 6.28 4.63
CA ILE A 75 24.97 6.79 3.24
C ILE A 75 24.15 5.82 2.41
N ALA A 76 22.96 6.24 2.00
CA ALA A 76 22.05 5.45 1.17
C ALA A 76 22.32 5.59 -0.33
N ASP A 77 22.70 6.79 -0.78
CA ASP A 77 23.07 7.04 -2.18
C ASP A 77 24.58 7.27 -2.29
N GLU A 78 25.33 6.19 -2.50
CA GLU A 78 26.78 6.27 -2.72
C GLU A 78 27.14 6.92 -4.06
N LYS A 79 26.18 7.22 -4.95
CA LYS A 79 26.46 7.89 -6.22
C LYS A 79 26.41 9.40 -6.10
N ASP A 80 25.68 9.93 -5.11
CA ASP A 80 25.54 11.36 -4.87
C ASP A 80 26.90 12.09 -4.71
N PRO A 81 27.26 13.04 -5.61
CA PRO A 81 28.49 13.79 -5.50
C PRO A 81 28.56 14.68 -4.25
N VAL A 82 27.43 15.16 -3.73
CA VAL A 82 27.41 16.07 -2.58
C VAL A 82 27.73 15.30 -1.30
N ILE A 83 27.08 14.16 -1.04
CA ILE A 83 27.41 13.34 0.14
C ILE A 83 28.84 12.82 0.10
N LYS A 84 29.40 12.51 -1.08
CA LYS A 84 30.82 12.14 -1.22
C LYS A 84 31.77 13.20 -0.70
N VAL A 85 31.45 14.48 -0.89
CA VAL A 85 32.27 15.60 -0.39
C VAL A 85 32.15 15.67 1.12
N TYR A 86 30.93 15.61 1.67
CA TYR A 86 30.74 15.64 3.12
C TYR A 86 31.36 14.44 3.83
N ASN A 87 31.30 13.24 3.24
CA ASN A 87 31.96 12.05 3.77
C ASN A 87 33.49 12.19 3.82
N LYS A 88 34.09 12.91 2.88
CA LYS A 88 35.54 13.21 2.91
C LYS A 88 35.91 14.26 3.98
N ILE A 89 35.01 15.21 4.25
CA ILE A 89 35.22 16.25 5.27
C ILE A 89 35.02 15.68 6.68
N PHE A 90 33.99 14.85 6.86
CA PHE A 90 33.59 14.26 8.14
C PHE A 90 33.72 12.73 8.08
N SER A 91 34.96 12.25 8.01
CA SER A 91 35.28 10.81 7.82
C SER A 91 34.69 9.87 8.85
N ASP A 92 34.40 10.36 10.05
CA ASP A 92 33.96 9.53 11.18
C ASP A 92 32.44 9.63 11.43
N LEU A 93 31.75 10.50 10.69
CA LEU A 93 30.32 10.78 10.89
C LEU A 93 29.41 9.78 10.16
N PHE A 94 29.79 9.41 8.94
CA PHE A 94 28.97 8.61 8.05
C PHE A 94 29.48 7.17 7.96
N LYS A 95 28.54 6.24 7.88
CA LYS A 95 28.78 4.82 7.68
C LYS A 95 28.24 4.38 6.31
N PRO A 96 28.86 3.41 5.64
CA PRO A 96 28.24 2.72 4.51
C PRO A 96 26.90 2.12 4.92
N ILE A 97 25.88 2.14 4.03
CA ILE A 97 24.60 1.48 4.34
C ILE A 97 24.73 -0.05 4.48
N SER A 98 25.79 -0.64 3.93
CA SER A 98 26.13 -2.05 4.17
C SER A 98 26.42 -2.37 5.63
N ASP A 99 26.82 -1.38 6.42
CA ASP A 99 27.14 -1.55 7.84
C ASP A 99 25.89 -1.39 8.73
N MET A 100 24.73 -1.11 8.13
CA MET A 100 23.46 -1.04 8.85
C MET A 100 23.06 -2.45 9.33
N PRO A 101 22.68 -2.63 10.60
CA PRO A 101 22.15 -3.91 11.10
C PRO A 101 21.04 -4.45 10.21
N GLU A 102 21.08 -5.75 9.92
CA GLU A 102 20.16 -6.38 8.96
C GLU A 102 18.69 -6.27 9.38
N GLY A 103 18.39 -6.35 10.68
CA GLY A 103 17.05 -6.10 11.20
C GLY A 103 16.54 -4.69 10.90
N LEU A 104 17.40 -3.66 10.98
CA LEU A 104 17.04 -2.30 10.59
C LEU A 104 16.93 -2.11 9.08
N LYS A 105 17.85 -2.72 8.33
CA LYS A 105 17.93 -2.61 6.87
C LYS A 105 16.65 -3.12 6.19
N LYS A 106 16.03 -4.17 6.74
CA LYS A 106 14.73 -4.70 6.29
C LYS A 106 13.56 -3.73 6.43
N HIS A 107 13.68 -2.70 7.26
CA HIS A 107 12.65 -1.67 7.43
C HIS A 107 12.93 -0.39 6.63
N VAL A 108 14.04 -0.33 5.91
CA VAL A 108 14.38 0.84 5.10
C VAL A 108 13.37 0.97 3.96
N ARG A 109 12.65 2.09 3.92
CA ARG A 109 11.72 2.44 2.85
C ARG A 109 12.28 3.52 1.94
N TYR A 110 11.78 3.56 0.71
CA TYR A 110 12.04 4.62 -0.25
C TYR A 110 11.40 5.91 0.24
N SER A 111 12.11 7.03 0.21
CA SER A 111 11.61 8.27 0.80
C SER A 111 10.38 8.80 0.05
N ARG A 112 9.29 9.00 0.80
CA ARG A 112 8.07 9.65 0.30
C ARG A 112 8.37 11.04 -0.28
N THR A 113 9.05 11.88 0.49
CA THR A 113 9.44 13.23 0.05
C THR A 113 10.25 13.22 -1.24
N PHE A 114 11.19 12.28 -1.40
CA PHE A 114 11.95 12.17 -2.65
C PHE A 114 11.06 11.72 -3.82
N PHE A 115 10.23 10.71 -3.58
CA PHE A 115 9.29 10.17 -4.55
C PHE A 115 8.27 11.20 -5.01
N ASP A 116 7.76 12.05 -4.13
CA ASP A 116 6.80 13.11 -4.47
C ASP A 116 7.44 14.16 -5.39
N VAL A 117 8.68 14.57 -5.11
CA VAL A 117 9.43 15.46 -6.00
C VAL A 117 9.66 14.81 -7.36
N GLN A 118 10.07 13.54 -7.39
CA GLN A 118 10.26 12.80 -8.65
C GLN A 118 8.94 12.70 -9.42
N SER A 119 7.84 12.41 -8.71
CA SER A 119 6.51 12.26 -9.30
C SER A 119 6.02 13.58 -9.91
N ASP A 120 6.24 14.70 -9.23
CA ASP A 120 5.86 16.02 -9.72
C ASP A 120 6.67 16.45 -10.95
N ILE A 121 8.00 16.25 -10.93
CA ILE A 121 8.85 16.54 -12.10
C ILE A 121 8.46 15.65 -13.30
N TYR A 122 8.14 14.38 -13.06
CA TYR A 122 7.83 13.43 -14.11
C TYR A 122 6.55 13.76 -14.91
N ARG A 123 5.64 14.57 -14.34
CA ARG A 123 4.44 15.11 -15.01
C ARG A 123 4.72 15.75 -16.37
N LEU A 124 5.88 16.38 -16.50
CA LEU A 124 6.32 17.02 -17.74
C LEU A 124 7.46 16.25 -18.44
N TYR A 125 8.39 15.69 -17.66
CA TYR A 125 9.65 15.17 -18.20
C TYR A 125 9.58 13.74 -18.74
N HIS A 126 8.42 13.06 -18.65
CA HIS A 126 8.18 11.83 -19.39
C HIS A 126 8.05 12.08 -20.92
N ILE A 127 7.79 13.33 -21.34
CA ILE A 127 7.64 13.70 -22.75
C ILE A 127 9.02 13.82 -23.40
N GLU A 128 9.44 12.78 -24.13
CA GLU A 128 10.74 12.76 -24.79
C GLU A 128 10.78 13.55 -26.12
N ASN A 129 9.64 13.70 -26.80
CA ASN A 129 9.57 14.40 -28.09
C ASN A 129 9.64 15.93 -27.88
N PRO A 130 10.66 16.64 -28.41
CA PRO A 130 10.84 18.08 -28.15
C PRO A 130 9.69 18.97 -28.64
N THR A 131 9.02 18.58 -29.74
CA THR A 131 7.90 19.35 -30.28
C THR A 131 6.68 19.22 -29.38
N VAL A 132 6.38 18.01 -28.91
CA VAL A 132 5.29 17.75 -27.95
C VAL A 132 5.60 18.40 -26.60
N PHE A 133 6.85 18.29 -26.14
CA PHE A 133 7.31 18.90 -24.89
C PHE A 133 7.15 20.42 -24.91
N PHE A 134 7.52 21.08 -26.01
CA PHE A 134 7.35 22.53 -26.16
C PHE A 134 5.87 22.95 -26.15
N GLY A 135 5.01 22.15 -26.78
CA GLY A 135 3.56 22.37 -26.78
C GLY A 135 2.85 22.00 -25.47
N ARG A 136 3.50 21.21 -24.59
CA ARG A 136 2.90 20.61 -23.38
C ARG A 136 1.61 19.84 -23.65
N GLU A 137 1.51 19.23 -24.82
CA GLU A 137 0.27 18.59 -25.28
C GLU A 137 -0.06 17.29 -24.52
N ASP A 138 0.95 16.62 -23.96
CA ASP A 138 0.82 15.38 -23.18
C ASP A 138 1.22 15.59 -21.70
N TYR A 139 0.87 16.74 -21.13
CA TYR A 139 1.14 17.02 -19.72
C TYR A 139 0.25 16.15 -18.81
N TRP A 140 0.85 15.50 -17.81
CA TRP A 140 0.13 14.67 -16.84
C TRP A 140 -0.11 15.42 -15.53
N ASP A 141 -1.24 15.15 -14.89
CA ASP A 141 -1.53 15.56 -13.52
C ASP A 141 -1.41 14.36 -12.57
N LEU A 142 -1.16 14.65 -11.29
CA LEU A 142 -1.41 13.67 -10.24
C LEU A 142 -2.92 13.52 -10.09
N ALA A 143 -3.39 12.29 -9.88
CA ALA A 143 -4.81 12.06 -9.69
C ALA A 143 -5.33 12.84 -8.49
N ASN A 144 -6.57 13.33 -8.55
CA ASN A 144 -7.22 13.97 -7.41
C ASN A 144 -8.07 12.97 -6.61
N GLU A 145 -8.31 13.25 -5.33
CA GLU A 145 -9.24 12.55 -4.44
C GLU A 145 -9.91 13.53 -3.46
N LYS A 146 -10.94 13.08 -2.73
CA LYS A 146 -11.52 13.84 -1.62
C LYS A 146 -10.93 13.33 -0.31
N TYR A 147 -10.22 14.18 0.42
CA TYR A 147 -9.50 13.75 1.61
C TYR A 147 -9.91 14.52 2.87
N MET A 148 -10.23 13.80 3.95
CA MET A 148 -10.40 14.30 5.33
C MET A 148 -11.26 15.57 5.47
N GLY A 149 -12.28 15.75 4.62
CA GLY A 149 -13.17 16.91 4.64
C GLY A 149 -12.59 18.19 4.03
N GLY A 150 -11.37 18.17 3.50
CA GLY A 150 -10.69 19.32 2.89
C GLY A 150 -11.13 19.65 1.46
N GLY A 151 -12.03 18.86 0.87
CA GLY A 151 -12.42 18.96 -0.53
C GLY A 151 -11.54 18.13 -1.45
N GLU A 152 -11.61 18.43 -2.75
CA GLU A 152 -10.83 17.75 -3.79
C GLU A 152 -9.41 18.31 -3.87
N GLY A 153 -8.41 17.43 -3.94
CA GLY A 153 -7.01 17.77 -4.17
C GLY A 153 -6.17 16.57 -4.61
N PRO A 154 -4.86 16.74 -4.87
CA PRO A 154 -4.01 15.65 -5.34
C PRO A 154 -3.97 14.49 -4.34
N ALA A 155 -4.15 13.28 -4.83
CA ALA A 155 -3.97 12.06 -4.07
C ALA A 155 -2.52 11.95 -3.57
N GLY A 156 -2.38 11.64 -2.29
CA GLY A 156 -1.06 11.48 -1.66
C GLY A 156 -0.40 10.16 -2.04
N SER A 157 0.93 10.16 -2.13
CA SER A 157 1.66 8.90 -2.35
C SER A 157 1.53 7.98 -1.13
N THR A 158 1.25 6.70 -1.39
CA THR A 158 0.85 5.75 -0.35
C THR A 158 1.71 4.50 -0.37
N TYR A 159 2.13 4.05 0.81
CA TYR A 159 2.85 2.79 0.96
C TYR A 159 1.84 1.63 1.03
N LEU A 160 2.00 0.63 0.18
CA LEU A 160 1.08 -0.49 0.01
C LEU A 160 1.86 -1.78 -0.18
N MET A 161 1.22 -2.91 0.12
CA MET A 161 1.74 -4.23 -0.21
C MET A 161 0.84 -4.88 -1.25
N PHE A 162 1.38 -5.13 -2.43
CA PHE A 162 0.70 -5.90 -3.47
C PHE A 162 1.72 -6.48 -4.45
N LYS A 163 1.24 -7.40 -5.30
CA LYS A 163 2.03 -8.00 -6.35
C LYS A 163 2.02 -7.08 -7.58
N LEU A 164 3.20 -6.60 -7.99
CA LEU A 164 3.32 -5.83 -9.23
C LEU A 164 2.92 -6.73 -10.43
N PRO A 165 2.27 -6.17 -11.46
CA PRO A 165 1.99 -6.91 -12.68
C PRO A 165 3.27 -7.51 -13.29
N GLY A 166 3.27 -8.83 -13.52
CA GLY A 166 4.42 -9.56 -14.07
C GLY A 166 5.41 -10.10 -13.03
N GLU A 167 5.34 -9.65 -11.78
CA GLU A 167 6.18 -10.15 -10.68
C GLU A 167 5.54 -11.37 -10.00
N GLU A 168 6.33 -12.23 -9.37
CA GLU A 168 5.80 -13.43 -8.73
C GLU A 168 5.30 -13.17 -7.30
N GLY A 169 5.99 -12.31 -6.54
CA GLY A 169 5.76 -12.06 -5.13
C GLY A 169 4.99 -10.79 -4.81
N VAL A 170 4.52 -10.70 -3.56
CA VAL A 170 4.02 -9.44 -2.97
C VAL A 170 5.23 -8.61 -2.56
N GLU A 171 5.18 -7.32 -2.87
CA GLU A 171 6.23 -6.36 -2.50
C GLU A 171 5.65 -5.18 -1.73
N PHE A 172 6.47 -4.60 -0.87
CA PHE A 172 6.22 -3.30 -0.26
C PHE A 172 6.59 -2.18 -1.22
N LEU A 173 5.60 -1.37 -1.58
CA LEU A 173 5.66 -0.40 -2.68
C LEU A 173 5.20 0.97 -2.19
N LEU A 174 5.79 2.03 -2.71
CA LEU A 174 5.27 3.40 -2.57
C LEU A 174 4.69 3.82 -3.91
N THR A 175 3.40 4.18 -3.96
CA THR A 175 2.71 4.42 -5.24
C THR A 175 2.12 5.81 -5.36
N ASN A 176 2.01 6.30 -6.60
CA ASN A 176 1.25 7.49 -6.98
C ASN A 176 0.54 7.27 -8.33
N GLN A 177 -0.59 7.94 -8.54
CA GLN A 177 -1.43 7.77 -9.73
C GLN A 177 -1.37 9.01 -10.64
N TYR A 178 -1.33 8.79 -11.95
CA TYR A 178 -1.35 9.85 -12.96
C TYR A 178 -2.66 9.86 -13.76
N THR A 179 -3.13 11.06 -14.07
CA THR A 179 -4.21 11.34 -15.00
C THR A 179 -3.74 12.31 -16.08
N PRO A 180 -4.39 12.38 -17.26
CA PRO A 180 -4.20 13.47 -18.19
C PRO A 180 -4.64 14.79 -17.57
N GLN A 181 -4.09 15.90 -18.07
CA GLN A 181 -4.48 17.22 -17.58
C GLN A 181 -6.01 17.45 -17.67
N ASN A 182 -6.62 17.89 -16.56
CA ASN A 182 -8.06 18.15 -16.45
C ASN A 182 -8.95 16.92 -16.73
N LYS A 183 -8.47 15.71 -16.41
CA LYS A 183 -9.22 14.45 -16.53
C LYS A 183 -9.09 13.65 -15.25
N ASP A 184 -10.14 12.86 -14.95
CA ASP A 184 -10.17 11.98 -13.78
C ASP A 184 -9.84 10.52 -14.10
N ASN A 185 -9.71 10.15 -15.38
CA ASN A 185 -9.34 8.79 -15.75
C ASN A 185 -7.82 8.59 -15.60
N MET A 186 -7.43 7.49 -14.97
CA MET A 186 -6.02 7.12 -14.80
C MET A 186 -5.39 6.72 -16.13
N ILE A 187 -4.12 7.06 -16.28
CA ILE A 187 -3.27 6.66 -17.42
C ILE A 187 -1.99 5.96 -16.99
N ALA A 188 -1.52 6.18 -15.76
CA ALA A 188 -0.42 5.42 -15.21
C ALA A 188 -0.47 5.31 -13.69
N LEU A 189 0.24 4.32 -13.16
CA LEU A 189 0.56 4.13 -11.75
C LEU A 189 2.08 4.06 -11.63
N LEU A 190 2.69 5.00 -10.92
CA LEU A 190 4.11 4.95 -10.59
C LEU A 190 4.29 4.24 -9.25
N ALA A 191 5.27 3.35 -9.17
CA ALA A 191 5.62 2.62 -7.96
C ALA A 191 7.13 2.69 -7.71
N ALA A 192 7.53 2.95 -6.46
CA ALA A 192 8.89 2.74 -5.99
C ALA A 192 8.96 1.45 -5.15
N ARG A 193 9.92 0.58 -5.46
CA ARG A 193 10.12 -0.69 -4.77
C ARG A 193 10.94 -0.50 -3.49
N ASN A 194 10.50 -1.11 -2.38
CA ASN A 194 11.16 -0.99 -1.08
C ASN A 194 11.94 -2.26 -0.69
N ASP A 195 11.75 -3.37 -1.41
CA ASP A 195 12.21 -4.68 -0.94
C ASP A 195 13.51 -5.15 -1.62
N GLY A 196 14.43 -5.64 -0.77
CA GLY A 196 15.58 -6.43 -1.20
C GLY A 196 16.48 -5.74 -2.23
N GLU A 197 16.87 -6.49 -3.25
CA GLU A 197 17.75 -6.00 -4.33
C GLU A 197 17.09 -4.96 -5.22
N ASN A 198 15.75 -4.91 -5.24
CA ASN A 198 14.97 -3.99 -6.04
C ASN A 198 14.77 -2.63 -5.35
N TYR A 199 15.28 -2.45 -4.14
CA TYR A 199 15.15 -1.20 -3.39
C TYR A 199 15.54 0.02 -4.22
N GLY A 200 14.61 0.97 -4.35
CA GLY A 200 14.81 2.23 -5.05
C GLY A 200 14.61 2.18 -6.56
N GLU A 201 14.23 1.03 -7.13
CA GLU A 201 13.75 0.97 -8.50
C GLU A 201 12.37 1.65 -8.62
N LEU A 202 12.23 2.48 -9.65
CA LEU A 202 10.96 3.10 -10.03
C LEU A 202 10.37 2.34 -11.22
N VAL A 203 9.12 1.91 -11.08
CA VAL A 203 8.35 1.21 -12.10
C VAL A 203 7.14 2.03 -12.47
N LEU A 204 7.00 2.38 -13.75
CA LEU A 204 5.81 3.04 -14.27
C LEU A 204 4.93 2.01 -14.98
N TYR A 205 3.73 1.81 -14.46
CA TYR A 205 2.72 0.97 -15.08
C TYR A 205 1.75 1.84 -15.89
N GLU A 206 1.84 1.79 -17.21
CA GLU A 206 0.97 2.54 -18.12
C GLU A 206 -0.27 1.74 -18.49
N PHE A 207 -1.44 2.38 -18.39
CA PHE A 207 -2.71 1.76 -18.75
C PHE A 207 -2.99 1.89 -20.26
N PRO A 208 -3.68 0.91 -20.87
CA PRO A 208 -4.03 0.97 -22.29
C PRO A 208 -4.96 2.16 -22.61
N LYS A 209 -4.60 2.97 -23.63
CA LYS A 209 -5.41 4.10 -24.10
C LYS A 209 -6.78 3.69 -24.67
N THR A 210 -7.01 2.41 -24.91
CA THR A 210 -8.26 1.86 -25.47
C THR A 210 -9.36 1.65 -24.44
N LYS A 211 -9.05 1.70 -23.14
CA LYS A 211 -10.00 1.49 -22.04
C LYS A 211 -9.94 2.67 -21.09
N VAL A 212 -11.11 3.09 -20.59
CA VAL A 212 -11.17 4.09 -19.52
C VAL A 212 -10.87 3.39 -18.19
N VAL A 213 -9.78 3.79 -17.55
CA VAL A 213 -9.42 3.33 -16.20
C VAL A 213 -9.84 4.40 -15.21
N SER A 214 -10.66 4.04 -14.22
CA SER A 214 -11.12 5.00 -13.21
C SER A 214 -9.95 5.53 -12.39
N GLY A 215 -9.88 6.84 -12.17
CA GLY A 215 -9.01 7.40 -11.13
C GLY A 215 -9.73 7.53 -9.80
N PRO A 216 -8.98 7.82 -8.71
CA PRO A 216 -9.53 8.09 -7.38
C PRO A 216 -10.75 9.01 -7.38
N ASN A 217 -10.70 10.20 -8.02
CA ASN A 217 -11.84 11.12 -8.09
C ASN A 217 -13.10 10.53 -8.78
N MET A 218 -12.93 9.60 -9.72
CA MET A 218 -14.06 8.90 -10.31
C MET A 218 -14.73 7.94 -9.32
N ILE A 219 -13.95 7.35 -8.40
CA ILE A 219 -14.47 6.52 -7.31
C ILE A 219 -15.21 7.38 -6.30
N GLU A 220 -14.68 8.54 -5.93
CA GLU A 220 -15.36 9.53 -5.11
C GLU A 220 -16.73 9.93 -5.69
N THR A 221 -16.77 10.14 -7.01
CA THR A 221 -18.01 10.43 -7.73
C THR A 221 -18.98 9.24 -7.68
N LYS A 222 -18.49 8.00 -7.82
CA LYS A 222 -19.33 6.80 -7.69
C LYS A 222 -19.91 6.66 -6.28
N ILE A 223 -19.13 6.96 -5.24
CA ILE A 223 -19.58 6.96 -3.84
C ILE A 223 -20.73 7.97 -3.65
N ASP A 224 -20.59 9.17 -4.20
CA ASP A 224 -21.59 10.23 -4.09
C ASP A 224 -22.88 9.92 -4.87
N GLN A 225 -22.77 9.15 -5.95
CA GLN A 225 -23.90 8.76 -6.80
C GLN A 225 -24.62 7.50 -6.29
N ASP A 226 -23.94 6.64 -5.53
CA ASP A 226 -24.58 5.45 -4.96
C ASP A 226 -25.58 5.87 -3.90
N THR A 227 -26.86 5.59 -4.17
CA THR A 227 -27.96 6.02 -3.29
C THR A 227 -27.89 5.44 -1.88
N SER A 228 -27.34 4.24 -1.71
CA SER A 228 -27.24 3.61 -0.39
C SER A 228 -26.12 4.22 0.44
N ILE A 229 -24.96 4.41 -0.20
CA ILE A 229 -23.77 4.98 0.43
C ILE A 229 -24.00 6.46 0.73
N SER A 230 -24.35 7.27 -0.28
CA SER A 230 -24.57 8.72 -0.13
C SER A 230 -25.60 9.07 0.94
N SER A 231 -26.71 8.32 1.02
CA SER A 231 -27.74 8.52 2.05
C SER A 231 -27.19 8.27 3.46
N GLN A 232 -26.38 7.23 3.63
CA GLN A 232 -25.77 6.86 4.90
C GLN A 232 -24.69 7.86 5.32
N LEU A 233 -23.82 8.29 4.40
CA LEU A 233 -22.83 9.33 4.68
C LEU A 233 -23.51 10.65 5.06
N THR A 234 -24.58 11.02 4.36
CA THR A 234 -25.39 12.22 4.70
C THR A 234 -26.03 12.10 6.08
N LEU A 235 -26.49 10.92 6.49
CA LEU A 235 -27.06 10.70 7.82
C LEU A 235 -26.00 10.81 8.92
N TRP A 236 -24.80 10.28 8.68
CA TRP A 236 -23.69 10.36 9.63
C TRP A 236 -23.07 11.75 9.73
N SER A 237 -23.13 12.51 8.65
CA SER A 237 -22.68 13.90 8.61
C SER A 237 -23.76 14.86 9.10
N GLN A 238 -24.44 14.52 10.20
CA GLN A 238 -25.47 15.35 10.85
C GLN A 238 -25.19 15.54 12.34
N MET A 239 -25.46 16.76 12.83
CA MET A 239 -25.70 17.05 14.25
C MET A 239 -24.65 16.46 15.22
N GLY A 240 -23.42 16.97 15.18
CA GLY A 240 -22.38 16.64 16.17
C GLY A 240 -21.35 15.60 15.72
N SER A 241 -21.41 15.16 14.45
CA SER A 241 -20.40 14.33 13.81
C SER A 241 -20.14 14.68 12.35
N ASP A 242 -18.87 14.53 11.98
CA ASP A 242 -18.33 14.67 10.63
C ASP A 242 -17.95 13.31 10.05
N VAL A 243 -18.23 13.12 8.77
CA VAL A 243 -17.69 12.01 7.97
C VAL A 243 -16.36 12.44 7.37
N LEU A 244 -15.32 11.63 7.58
CA LEU A 244 -14.01 11.83 6.97
C LEU A 244 -13.70 10.67 6.03
N ARG A 245 -13.43 11.00 4.77
CA ARG A 245 -12.95 10.04 3.76
C ARG A 245 -11.44 9.94 3.85
N GLY A 246 -10.93 8.71 3.96
CA GLY A 246 -9.50 8.44 3.86
C GLY A 246 -9.04 8.47 2.40
N ASN A 247 -7.77 8.14 2.18
CA ASN A 247 -7.23 8.02 0.83
C ASN A 247 -7.91 6.89 0.05
N THR A 248 -8.16 7.11 -1.23
CA THR A 248 -8.56 6.04 -2.15
C THR A 248 -7.32 5.23 -2.53
N ILE A 249 -7.23 4.02 -1.99
CA ILE A 249 -6.15 3.09 -2.27
C ILE A 249 -6.45 2.39 -3.60
N VAL A 250 -5.54 2.49 -4.57
CA VAL A 250 -5.63 1.82 -5.87
C VAL A 250 -4.72 0.61 -5.89
N ILE A 251 -5.29 -0.59 -6.01
CA ILE A 251 -4.57 -1.87 -5.96
C ILE A 251 -4.71 -2.58 -7.31
N PRO A 252 -3.60 -2.76 -8.06
CA PRO A 252 -3.58 -3.65 -9.21
C PRO A 252 -3.78 -5.11 -8.80
N LEU A 253 -4.71 -5.78 -9.47
CA LEU A 253 -4.93 -7.22 -9.35
C LEU A 253 -5.06 -7.83 -10.75
N GLU A 254 -4.00 -8.53 -11.16
CA GLU A 254 -3.85 -9.08 -12.52
C GLU A 254 -4.09 -8.00 -13.59
N GLU A 255 -5.12 -8.16 -14.43
CA GLU A 255 -5.49 -7.21 -15.48
C GLU A 255 -6.55 -6.18 -15.04
N SER A 256 -6.79 -6.05 -13.73
CA SER A 256 -7.85 -5.24 -13.17
C SER A 256 -7.39 -4.39 -11.97
N LEU A 257 -8.25 -3.49 -11.52
CA LEU A 257 -8.00 -2.65 -10.34
C LEU A 257 -9.09 -2.87 -9.30
N ILE A 258 -8.68 -2.84 -8.03
CA ILE A 258 -9.55 -2.74 -6.86
C ILE A 258 -9.26 -1.41 -6.18
N TYR A 259 -10.32 -0.71 -5.79
CA TYR A 259 -10.25 0.55 -5.07
C TYR A 259 -10.77 0.34 -3.66
N VAL A 260 -10.06 0.85 -2.66
CA VAL A 260 -10.42 0.71 -1.25
C VAL A 260 -10.34 2.08 -0.59
N GLU A 261 -11.44 2.55 0.00
CA GLU A 261 -11.50 3.83 0.68
C GLU A 261 -12.09 3.66 2.09
N PRO A 262 -11.30 3.90 3.15
CA PRO A 262 -11.80 3.83 4.52
C PRO A 262 -12.62 5.09 4.85
N ILE A 263 -13.76 4.88 5.51
CA ILE A 263 -14.65 5.94 5.99
C ILE A 263 -14.54 6.02 7.51
N TYR A 264 -14.16 7.20 8.00
CA TYR A 264 -14.04 7.50 9.42
C TYR A 264 -15.17 8.40 9.88
N LEU A 265 -15.57 8.24 11.14
CA LEU A 265 -16.42 9.20 11.84
C LEU A 265 -15.61 9.91 12.91
N LYS A 266 -15.82 11.22 12.99
CA LYS A 266 -15.28 12.07 14.05
C LYS A 266 -16.45 12.85 14.65
N SER A 267 -16.43 13.08 15.96
CA SER A 267 -17.40 13.98 16.58
C SER A 267 -16.97 15.46 16.38
N ASP A 268 -17.85 16.41 16.65
CA ASP A 268 -17.56 17.85 16.52
C ASP A 268 -16.94 18.47 17.79
N THR A 269 -16.65 17.65 18.82
CA THR A 269 -16.05 18.10 20.09
C THR A 269 -14.51 18.24 20.03
N ASP A 270 -13.91 19.02 20.93
CA ASP A 270 -12.46 19.32 20.92
C ASP A 270 -11.49 18.13 21.18
N SER A 271 -11.99 16.99 21.65
CA SER A 271 -11.17 15.80 21.95
C SER A 271 -11.78 14.54 21.36
N ASN A 272 -11.62 14.34 20.06
CA ASN A 272 -12.01 13.10 19.40
C ASN A 272 -11.01 12.66 18.35
N PHE A 273 -10.73 11.37 18.37
CA PHE A 273 -9.94 10.70 17.35
C PHE A 273 -10.90 10.13 16.31
N PRO A 274 -10.64 10.33 15.01
CA PRO A 274 -11.39 9.65 13.97
C PRO A 274 -11.37 8.13 14.17
N GLU A 275 -12.54 7.50 14.10
CA GLU A 275 -12.66 6.05 14.18
C GLU A 275 -13.14 5.52 12.83
N MET A 276 -12.44 4.53 12.27
CA MET A 276 -12.87 3.88 11.04
C MET A 276 -14.15 3.10 11.31
N LYS A 277 -15.21 3.37 10.54
CA LYS A 277 -16.51 2.72 10.69
C LYS A 277 -16.84 1.79 9.54
N MET A 278 -16.45 2.16 8.33
CA MET A 278 -16.72 1.39 7.13
C MET A 278 -15.54 1.45 6.19
N VAL A 279 -15.56 0.58 5.20
CA VAL A 279 -14.71 0.61 4.03
C VAL A 279 -15.57 0.50 2.79
N VAL A 280 -15.33 1.41 1.84
CA VAL A 280 -15.88 1.31 0.49
C VAL A 280 -14.90 0.50 -0.35
N VAL A 281 -15.43 -0.47 -1.10
CA VAL A 281 -14.63 -1.22 -2.08
C VAL A 281 -15.32 -1.14 -3.44
N SER A 282 -14.55 -0.80 -4.47
CA SER A 282 -15.03 -0.77 -5.86
C SER A 282 -14.17 -1.63 -6.78
N HIS A 283 -14.85 -2.30 -7.71
CA HIS A 283 -14.23 -3.05 -8.80
C HIS A 283 -15.15 -3.01 -10.03
N GLY A 284 -14.64 -2.48 -11.13
CA GLY A 284 -15.43 -2.24 -12.34
C GLY A 284 -16.64 -1.33 -12.08
N GLU A 285 -17.84 -1.85 -12.33
CA GLU A 285 -19.11 -1.14 -12.10
C GLU A 285 -19.71 -1.37 -10.71
N LYS A 286 -19.15 -2.28 -9.92
CA LYS A 286 -19.66 -2.58 -8.58
C LYS A 286 -18.97 -1.69 -7.54
N ILE A 287 -19.76 -1.25 -6.56
CA ILE A 287 -19.29 -0.54 -5.38
C ILE A 287 -20.11 -1.02 -4.18
N VAL A 288 -19.45 -1.25 -3.06
CA VAL A 288 -20.08 -1.69 -1.80
C VAL A 288 -19.44 -0.94 -0.64
N MET A 289 -20.20 -0.73 0.45
CA MET A 289 -19.70 -0.14 1.68
C MET A 289 -20.03 -1.05 2.86
N GLU A 290 -19.02 -1.58 3.52
CA GLU A 290 -19.18 -2.59 4.58
C GLU A 290 -18.30 -2.28 5.80
N PRO A 291 -18.58 -2.88 6.97
CA PRO A 291 -17.79 -2.62 8.19
C PRO A 291 -16.34 -3.08 8.13
N THR A 292 -16.02 -4.06 7.27
CA THR A 292 -14.67 -4.62 7.14
C THR A 292 -14.35 -4.92 5.68
N LEU A 293 -13.05 -4.92 5.36
CA LEU A 293 -12.56 -5.21 4.00
C LEU A 293 -12.96 -6.62 3.55
N ASP A 294 -12.90 -7.59 4.45
CA ASP A 294 -13.28 -8.97 4.17
C ASP A 294 -14.75 -9.06 3.71
N VAL A 295 -15.68 -8.47 4.47
CA VAL A 295 -17.11 -8.47 4.13
C VAL A 295 -17.37 -7.71 2.82
N ALA A 296 -16.65 -6.61 2.58
CA ALA A 296 -16.75 -5.87 1.33
C ALA A 296 -16.31 -6.71 0.13
N ILE A 297 -15.18 -7.40 0.23
CA ILE A 297 -14.66 -8.30 -0.82
C ILE A 297 -15.65 -9.45 -1.07
N GLU A 298 -16.14 -10.09 -0.01
CA GLU A 298 -17.14 -11.17 -0.09
C GLU A 298 -18.38 -10.72 -0.87
N LYS A 299 -18.95 -9.56 -0.53
CA LYS A 299 -20.12 -9.01 -1.23
C LYS A 299 -19.83 -8.58 -2.67
N LEU A 300 -18.65 -8.00 -2.92
CA LEU A 300 -18.26 -7.52 -4.25
C LEU A 300 -18.15 -8.68 -5.26
N PHE A 301 -17.52 -9.77 -4.85
CA PHE A 301 -17.30 -10.96 -5.67
C PHE A 301 -18.36 -12.05 -5.50
N GLY A 302 -19.30 -11.89 -4.56
CA GLY A 302 -20.31 -12.90 -4.25
C GLY A 302 -19.71 -14.18 -3.63
N MET A 303 -18.55 -14.06 -2.99
CA MET A 303 -17.90 -15.15 -2.28
C MET A 303 -18.43 -15.16 -0.85
N SER A 304 -19.21 -16.15 -0.45
CA SER A 304 -19.45 -16.40 0.97
C SER A 304 -18.35 -17.33 1.45
N ARG A 305 -17.45 -16.86 2.33
CA ARG A 305 -16.81 -17.81 3.25
C ARG A 305 -17.94 -18.33 4.11
N GLN A 306 -18.36 -19.57 3.88
CA GLN A 306 -19.03 -20.29 4.95
C GLN A 306 -18.06 -20.24 6.12
N LYS A 307 -18.41 -19.52 7.19
CA LYS A 307 -17.81 -19.81 8.50
C LYS A 307 -17.88 -21.32 8.65
N PRO A 308 -16.79 -22.01 9.05
CA PRO A 308 -16.90 -23.42 9.38
C PRO A 308 -18.06 -23.54 10.37
N SER A 309 -19.13 -24.18 9.93
CA SER A 309 -20.25 -24.49 10.80
C SER A 309 -19.67 -25.34 11.92
N GLU A 310 -19.88 -24.92 13.17
CA GLU A 310 -19.73 -25.85 14.29
C GLU A 310 -20.49 -27.13 13.91
N PRO A 311 -19.88 -28.31 14.08
CA PRO A 311 -20.53 -29.56 13.70
C PRO A 311 -21.84 -29.72 14.44
N ASP A 312 -22.96 -29.54 13.74
CA ASP A 312 -24.25 -30.02 14.19
C ASP A 312 -24.34 -31.48 13.74
N GLY A 313 -23.88 -32.38 14.61
CA GLY A 313 -24.02 -33.83 14.40
C GLY A 313 -22.91 -34.62 15.07
N GLU A 314 -23.32 -35.56 15.94
CA GLU A 314 -22.51 -36.73 16.29
C GLU A 314 -22.05 -37.41 14.99
N TYR A 315 -20.75 -37.52 14.82
CA TYR A 315 -20.16 -38.14 13.65
C TYR A 315 -20.25 -39.67 13.81
N GLU A 316 -21.02 -40.33 12.94
CA GLU A 316 -21.24 -41.78 12.97
C GLU A 316 -20.05 -42.64 12.48
N ASP A 317 -18.89 -42.04 12.20
CA ASP A 317 -17.79 -42.74 11.50
C ASP A 317 -16.46 -42.64 12.28
N ASP A 318 -16.07 -43.77 12.90
CA ASP A 318 -14.96 -43.87 13.85
C ASP A 318 -13.60 -44.28 13.21
N ASP A 319 -13.51 -44.45 11.88
CA ASP A 319 -12.26 -44.84 11.20
C ASP A 319 -11.60 -43.70 10.42
N ILE A 320 -10.43 -43.28 10.91
CA ILE A 320 -9.53 -42.29 10.29
C ILE A 320 -9.18 -42.66 8.84
N ASN A 321 -9.00 -43.95 8.53
CA ASN A 321 -8.64 -44.37 7.17
C ASN A 321 -9.78 -44.11 6.17
N ASP A 322 -11.03 -44.28 6.60
CA ASP A 322 -12.19 -44.06 5.74
C ASP A 322 -12.41 -42.56 5.47
N LEU A 323 -12.17 -41.72 6.48
CA LEU A 323 -12.17 -40.27 6.32
C LEU A 323 -11.07 -39.78 5.37
N ILE A 324 -9.86 -40.38 5.40
CA ILE A 324 -8.80 -40.06 4.44
C ILE A 324 -9.22 -40.42 3.00
N ILE A 325 -9.89 -41.56 2.82
CA ILE A 325 -10.37 -41.98 1.49
C ILE A 325 -11.43 -40.99 0.99
N LYS A 326 -12.43 -40.67 1.82
CA LYS A 326 -13.51 -39.71 1.50
C LYS A 326 -12.98 -38.30 1.22
N ALA A 327 -11.97 -37.83 1.95
CA ALA A 327 -11.32 -36.55 1.69
C ALA A 327 -10.66 -36.53 0.30
N ASN A 328 -9.93 -37.59 -0.05
CA ASN A 328 -9.32 -37.68 -1.37
C ASN A 328 -10.37 -37.72 -2.49
N GLU A 329 -11.45 -38.47 -2.32
CA GLU A 329 -12.55 -38.52 -3.29
C GLU A 329 -13.22 -37.15 -3.48
N ALA A 330 -13.53 -36.44 -2.38
CA ALA A 330 -14.10 -35.10 -2.43
C ALA A 330 -13.18 -34.09 -3.13
N TYR A 331 -11.87 -34.19 -2.90
CA TYR A 331 -10.87 -33.36 -3.60
C TYR A 331 -10.80 -33.65 -5.11
N TYR A 332 -10.82 -34.91 -5.51
CA TYR A 332 -10.80 -35.29 -6.93
C TYR A 332 -12.07 -34.84 -7.65
N ASP A 333 -13.23 -35.01 -7.01
CA ASP A 333 -14.51 -34.59 -7.57
C ASP A 333 -14.61 -33.06 -7.68
N ALA A 334 -14.11 -32.31 -6.68
CA ALA A 334 -14.00 -30.86 -6.77
C ALA A 334 -13.10 -30.45 -7.94
N THR A 335 -11.92 -31.06 -8.08
CA THR A 335 -10.98 -30.74 -9.16
C THR A 335 -11.60 -31.00 -10.54
N ARG A 336 -12.33 -32.11 -10.69
CA ARG A 336 -13.06 -32.43 -11.93
C ARG A 336 -14.16 -31.42 -12.22
N ALA A 337 -14.96 -31.04 -11.21
CA ALA A 337 -16.02 -30.05 -11.36
C ALA A 337 -15.50 -28.67 -11.76
N SER A 338 -14.33 -28.27 -11.26
CA SER A 338 -13.63 -27.04 -11.66
C SER A 338 -13.20 -27.09 -13.13
N GLN A 339 -12.62 -28.21 -13.57
CA GLN A 339 -12.21 -28.42 -14.97
C GLN A 339 -13.38 -28.43 -15.95
N GLU A 340 -14.55 -28.91 -15.52
CA GLU A 340 -15.78 -28.96 -16.31
C GLU A 340 -16.58 -27.64 -16.26
N GLY A 341 -16.11 -26.63 -15.50
CA GLY A 341 -16.79 -25.34 -15.34
C GLY A 341 -18.07 -25.42 -14.49
N ASN A 342 -18.27 -26.51 -13.75
CA ASN A 342 -19.42 -26.72 -12.87
C ASN A 342 -19.13 -26.20 -11.46
N TRP A 343 -19.16 -24.87 -11.32
CA TRP A 343 -18.81 -24.17 -10.08
C TRP A 343 -19.75 -24.50 -8.90
N ALA A 344 -21.00 -24.86 -9.17
CA ALA A 344 -21.94 -25.28 -8.14
C ALA A 344 -21.52 -26.62 -7.51
N GLU A 345 -21.11 -27.59 -8.33
CA GLU A 345 -20.60 -28.87 -7.85
C GLU A 345 -19.23 -28.73 -7.17
N TYR A 346 -18.35 -27.87 -7.71
CA TYR A 346 -17.07 -27.54 -7.09
C TYR A 346 -17.26 -27.02 -5.66
N GLY A 347 -18.15 -26.04 -5.46
CA GLY A 347 -18.44 -25.50 -4.13
C GLY A 347 -18.99 -26.55 -3.16
N ARG A 348 -19.87 -27.45 -3.62
CA ARG A 348 -20.40 -28.55 -2.79
C ARG A 348 -19.31 -29.52 -2.35
N LYS A 349 -18.44 -29.93 -3.27
CA LYS A 349 -17.36 -30.89 -3.00
C LYS A 349 -16.27 -30.31 -2.12
N LEU A 350 -16.02 -29.00 -2.23
CA LEU A 350 -15.08 -28.31 -1.35
C LEU A 350 -15.60 -28.22 0.10
N ALA A 351 -16.89 -27.93 0.29
CA ALA A 351 -17.52 -27.94 1.62
C ALA A 351 -17.56 -29.35 2.24
N GLU A 352 -17.77 -30.39 1.42
CA GLU A 352 -17.69 -31.79 1.84
C GLU A 352 -16.28 -32.15 2.33
N LEU A 353 -15.25 -31.76 1.57
CA LEU A 353 -13.85 -31.95 1.94
C LEU A 353 -13.50 -31.24 3.25
N GLU A 354 -13.90 -29.98 3.42
CA GLU A 354 -13.64 -29.21 4.63
C GLU A 354 -14.23 -29.88 5.88
N ARG A 355 -15.48 -30.39 5.79
CA ARG A 355 -16.11 -31.13 6.87
C ARG A 355 -15.30 -32.38 7.28
N ILE A 356 -14.83 -33.15 6.30
CA ILE A 356 -14.04 -34.37 6.54
C ILE A 356 -12.68 -34.05 7.16
N LEU A 357 -12.02 -32.97 6.71
CA LEU A 357 -10.74 -32.54 7.28
C LEU A 357 -10.89 -32.04 8.72
N ASN A 358 -11.99 -31.36 9.04
CA ASN A 358 -12.30 -30.96 10.41
C ASN A 358 -12.54 -32.18 11.31
N GLN A 359 -13.28 -33.20 10.84
CA GLN A 359 -13.43 -34.48 11.55
C GLN A 359 -12.07 -35.16 11.82
N LEU A 360 -11.22 -35.26 10.80
CA LEU A 360 -9.87 -35.82 10.93
C LEU A 360 -9.02 -35.07 11.96
N SER A 361 -9.08 -33.74 11.96
CA SER A 361 -8.34 -32.90 12.90
C SER A 361 -8.76 -33.16 14.35
N THR A 362 -10.07 -33.25 14.61
CA THR A 362 -10.60 -33.54 15.95
C THR A 362 -10.20 -34.94 16.42
N MET A 363 -10.32 -35.97 15.59
CA MET A 363 -9.96 -37.34 15.96
C MET A 363 -8.45 -37.53 16.20
N ILE A 364 -7.61 -36.78 15.48
CA ILE A 364 -6.14 -36.79 15.71
C ILE A 364 -5.79 -36.09 17.03
N GLN A 365 -6.49 -35.00 17.38
CA GLN A 365 -6.31 -34.30 18.66
C GLN A 365 -6.72 -35.17 19.85
N GLU A 366 -7.87 -35.85 19.77
CA GLU A 366 -8.37 -36.74 20.83
C GLU A 366 -7.43 -37.94 21.08
N LYS A 367 -6.92 -38.59 20.01
CA LYS A 367 -5.91 -39.66 20.15
C LYS A 367 -4.56 -39.18 20.66
N GLY A 368 -4.21 -37.93 20.41
CA GLY A 368 -2.98 -37.31 20.91
C GLY A 368 -3.02 -37.08 22.43
N GLU A 369 -4.18 -36.72 22.97
CA GLU A 369 -4.40 -36.53 24.41
C GLU A 369 -4.51 -37.86 25.17
N GLU A 370 -5.10 -38.90 24.58
CA GLU A 370 -5.12 -40.26 25.16
C GLU A 370 -3.73 -40.92 25.23
N ALA A 371 -2.79 -40.55 24.36
CA ALA A 371 -1.42 -41.07 24.37
C ALA A 371 -0.47 -40.34 25.34
N GLN A 372 -0.91 -39.22 25.93
CA GLN A 372 -0.13 -38.42 26.90
C GLN A 372 -0.55 -38.64 28.37
N ASN A 373 -1.65 -39.35 28.61
CA ASN A 373 -2.04 -39.90 29.92
C ASN A 373 -1.65 -41.38 30.03
#